data_AF-A0A9W4GQK2-F1
#
_entry.id   AF-A0A9W4GQK2-F1
#
_cell.length_a   1.000
_cell.length_b   1.000
_cell.length_c   1.000
_cell.angle_alpha   90.00
_cell.angle_beta   90.00
_cell.angle_gamma   90.00
#
_symmetry.space_group_name_H-M   'P 1'
#
loop_
_entity.id
_entity.type
_entity.pdbx_description
1 polymer ?
#
loop_
_entity_poly.entity_id
_entity_poly.type
_entity_poly.pdbx_seq_one_letter_code
_entity_poly.pdbx_strand_id
1 'polypeptide(L)'
;MNTDIRRPLPAPTAPTKDLIERSGPATTTASQLSDLAEAAGSLRLVARFAHEDKIEHHQTELFRAWQQRTAVRGRSAPSPLLDELADLGFAWRDVARMLAVSVPAVQKWRRSGGVTGENRRRLAGLLAMCDEITTRYHVQEIASWFEMSIVSAAPVTPADMYAAGRPELVLEYASGHTDPEQILTAYDPDWREHFRSNFEVYVEADGEMSIRPKGQ
;
A
#
# COMPACT_ATOMS: atom_id res chain seq x y z
N MET A 1 26.56 19.78 52.66
CA MET A 1 27.90 19.57 53.26
C MET A 1 28.00 18.09 53.59
N ASN A 2 28.64 17.27 52.73
CA ASN A 2 30.07 16.86 52.80
C ASN A 2 30.41 16.16 54.13
N THR A 3 31.09 15.02 54.25
CA THR A 3 31.67 14.00 53.36
C THR A 3 32.10 12.83 54.28
N ASP A 4 31.98 11.61 53.77
CA ASP A 4 32.79 10.37 53.91
C ASP A 4 33.85 10.20 55.03
N ILE A 5 34.13 8.93 55.41
CA ILE A 5 35.48 8.29 55.45
C ILE A 5 35.51 6.91 56.17
N ARG A 6 36.03 5.90 55.42
CA ARG A 6 36.85 4.69 55.79
C ARG A 6 36.24 3.30 56.09
N ARG A 7 36.76 2.32 55.34
CA ARG A 7 36.66 0.83 55.39
C ARG A 7 37.86 0.22 56.16
N PRO A 8 37.86 -1.07 56.60
CA PRO A 8 38.35 -2.19 55.74
C PRO A 8 37.72 -3.60 55.97
N LEU A 9 38.06 -4.54 55.07
CA LEU A 9 37.55 -5.93 54.88
C LEU A 9 38.14 -7.03 55.81
N PRO A 10 37.51 -8.23 55.85
CA PRO A 10 38.23 -9.45 55.43
C PRO A 10 37.45 -10.38 54.47
N ALA A 11 38.20 -11.23 53.75
CA ALA A 11 37.80 -12.09 52.63
C ALA A 11 37.13 -13.43 53.04
N PRO A 12 36.45 -14.09 52.08
CA PRO A 12 36.74 -15.51 51.87
C PRO A 12 36.84 -15.93 50.39
N THR A 13 37.95 -16.62 50.10
CA THR A 13 38.12 -17.82 49.26
C THR A 13 37.16 -18.04 48.07
N ALA A 14 37.72 -17.94 46.87
CA ALA A 14 37.11 -18.34 45.61
C ALA A 14 36.85 -19.87 45.56
N PRO A 15 35.67 -20.34 45.12
CA PRO A 15 35.51 -21.69 44.63
C PRO A 15 35.77 -21.74 43.12
N THR A 16 36.69 -22.64 42.78
CA THR A 16 36.64 -23.57 41.65
C THR A 16 36.44 -22.99 40.25
N LYS A 17 37.57 -22.93 39.51
CA LYS A 17 37.60 -23.09 38.06
C LYS A 17 36.98 -24.44 37.72
N ASP A 18 35.68 -24.46 37.42
CA ASP A 18 35.13 -25.54 36.60
C ASP A 18 35.34 -25.19 35.13
N LEU A 19 36.12 -26.07 34.52
CA LEU A 19 36.31 -26.28 33.09
C LEU A 19 35.02 -25.95 32.32
N ILE A 20 35.04 -24.85 31.58
CA ILE A 20 34.29 -24.81 30.32
C ILE A 20 35.04 -25.78 29.42
N GLU A 21 34.63 -27.03 29.47
CA GLU A 21 35.00 -28.03 28.48
C GLU A 21 34.49 -27.48 27.14
N ARG A 22 35.40 -26.87 26.37
CA ARG A 22 35.15 -26.54 24.98
C ARG A 22 34.92 -27.88 24.28
N SER A 23 33.65 -28.28 24.15
CA SER A 23 33.25 -29.31 23.21
C SER A 23 33.87 -28.95 21.86
N GLY A 24 34.75 -29.83 21.37
CA GLY A 24 35.39 -29.69 20.06
C GLY A 24 34.33 -29.58 18.95
N PRO A 25 34.71 -29.17 17.73
CA PRO A 25 33.78 -29.07 16.62
C PRO A 25 33.16 -30.44 16.39
N ALA A 26 31.89 -30.61 16.76
CA ALA A 26 31.15 -31.82 16.46
C ALA A 26 31.13 -31.96 14.94
N THR A 27 31.78 -33.00 14.43
CA THR A 27 31.64 -33.42 13.03
C THR A 27 30.15 -33.69 12.80
N THR A 28 29.44 -32.71 12.25
CA THR A 28 28.03 -32.86 11.89
C THR A 28 27.96 -33.98 10.88
N THR A 29 27.35 -35.10 11.27
CA THR A 29 27.20 -36.25 10.37
C THR A 29 26.28 -35.87 9.22
N ALA A 30 26.43 -36.52 8.06
CA ALA A 30 25.60 -36.25 6.88
C ALA A 30 24.08 -36.39 7.19
N SER A 31 23.71 -37.29 8.10
CA SER A 31 22.32 -37.44 8.59
C SER A 31 21.85 -36.19 9.34
N GLN A 32 22.64 -35.68 10.29
CA GLN A 32 22.30 -34.46 11.04
C GLN A 32 22.22 -33.23 10.13
N LEU A 33 23.07 -33.16 9.10
CA LEU A 33 23.00 -32.10 8.10
C LEU A 33 21.73 -32.20 7.24
N SER A 34 21.31 -33.42 6.89
CA SER A 34 20.06 -33.68 6.16
C SER A 34 18.84 -33.30 7.01
N ASP A 35 18.81 -33.70 8.28
CA ASP A 35 17.71 -33.38 9.20
C ASP A 35 17.58 -31.86 9.41
N LEU A 36 18.71 -31.16 9.51
CA LEU A 36 18.73 -29.69 9.59
C LEU A 36 18.24 -29.04 8.29
N ALA A 37 18.59 -29.59 7.12
CA ALA A 37 18.13 -29.09 5.84
C ALA A 37 16.61 -29.31 5.66
N GLU A 38 16.08 -30.46 6.08
CA GLU A 38 14.64 -30.74 6.09
C GLU A 38 13.88 -29.83 7.06
N ALA A 39 14.40 -29.64 8.28
CA ALA A 39 13.82 -28.71 9.24
C ALA A 39 13.81 -27.26 8.73
N ALA A 40 14.90 -26.82 8.10
CA ALA A 40 14.98 -25.49 7.48
C ALA A 40 14.01 -25.37 6.29
N GLY A 41 13.85 -26.42 5.49
CA GLY A 41 12.87 -26.48 4.39
C GLY A 41 11.43 -26.40 4.89
N SER A 42 11.10 -27.13 5.96
CA SER A 42 9.79 -27.09 6.62
C SER A 42 9.49 -25.70 7.19
N LEU A 43 10.46 -25.07 7.88
CA LEU A 43 10.29 -23.70 8.39
C LEU A 43 10.06 -22.68 7.26
N ARG A 44 10.78 -22.81 6.14
CA ARG A 44 10.58 -21.96 4.96
C ARG A 44 9.17 -22.13 4.39
N LEU A 45 8.67 -23.36 4.32
CA LEU A 45 7.33 -23.65 3.81
C LEU A 45 6.25 -23.05 4.71
N VAL A 46 6.36 -23.24 6.03
CA VAL A 46 5.43 -22.65 7.02
C VAL A 46 5.47 -21.13 6.98
N ALA A 47 6.67 -20.53 6.92
CA ALA A 47 6.81 -19.08 6.82
C ALA A 47 6.18 -18.53 5.53
N ARG A 48 6.32 -19.24 4.40
CA ARG A 48 5.69 -18.85 3.14
C ARG A 48 4.15 -18.92 3.23
N PHE A 49 3.59 -20.03 3.72
CA PHE A 49 2.14 -20.15 3.89
C PHE A 49 1.58 -19.09 4.85
N ALA A 50 2.24 -18.88 5.98
CA ALA A 50 1.83 -17.85 6.94
C ALA A 50 1.92 -16.43 6.35
N HIS A 51 2.85 -16.20 5.41
CA HIS A 51 2.97 -14.93 4.70
C HIS A 51 1.84 -14.75 3.66
N GLU A 52 1.57 -15.77 2.85
CA GLU A 52 0.47 -15.79 1.87
C GLU A 52 -0.89 -15.57 2.56
N ASP A 53 -1.19 -16.35 3.62
CA ASP A 53 -2.41 -16.22 4.43
C ASP A 53 -2.58 -14.80 5.01
N LYS A 54 -1.47 -14.19 5.44
CA LYS A 54 -1.50 -12.83 6.01
C LYS A 54 -1.88 -11.78 4.96
N ILE A 55 -1.36 -11.88 3.74
CA ILE A 55 -1.67 -10.93 2.66
C ILE A 55 -3.15 -11.04 2.28
N GLU A 56 -3.65 -12.26 2.04
CA GLU A 56 -5.05 -12.49 1.69
C GLU A 56 -6.00 -12.00 2.80
N HIS A 57 -5.65 -12.29 4.06
CA HIS A 57 -6.43 -11.83 5.20
C HIS A 57 -6.42 -10.31 5.32
N HIS A 58 -5.26 -9.66 5.13
CA HIS A 58 -5.15 -8.21 5.16
C HIS A 58 -6.03 -7.53 4.11
N GLN A 59 -5.97 -8.01 2.86
CA GLN A 59 -6.79 -7.49 1.75
C GLN A 59 -8.28 -7.65 2.03
N THR A 60 -8.68 -8.83 2.51
CA THR A 60 -10.07 -9.13 2.86
C THR A 60 -10.59 -8.18 3.95
N GLU A 61 -9.80 -7.96 4.99
CA GLU A 61 -10.19 -7.10 6.11
C GLU A 61 -10.20 -5.61 5.72
N LEU A 62 -9.25 -5.15 4.89
CA LEU A 62 -9.28 -3.79 4.32
C LEU A 62 -10.53 -3.55 3.50
N PHE A 63 -10.86 -4.48 2.61
CA PHE A 63 -12.04 -4.37 1.76
C PHE A 63 -13.34 -4.37 2.57
N ARG A 64 -13.45 -5.23 3.59
CA ARG A 64 -14.59 -5.26 4.52
C ARG A 64 -14.73 -3.97 5.30
N ALA A 65 -13.63 -3.43 5.82
CA ALA A 65 -13.63 -2.15 6.55
C ALA A 65 -14.15 -1.02 5.64
N TRP A 66 -13.65 -0.95 4.41
CA TRP A 66 -14.13 0.00 3.40
C TRP A 66 -15.64 -0.17 3.10
N GLN A 67 -16.12 -1.39 2.92
CA GLN A 67 -17.55 -1.66 2.69
C GLN A 67 -18.43 -1.23 3.87
N GLN A 68 -17.98 -1.51 5.10
CA GLN A 68 -18.69 -1.08 6.30
C GLN A 68 -18.75 0.45 6.37
N ARG A 69 -17.64 1.13 6.10
CA ARG A 69 -17.59 2.60 6.12
C ARG A 69 -18.41 3.23 5.00
N THR A 70 -18.45 2.59 3.83
CA THR A 70 -19.36 2.95 2.72
C THR A 70 -20.82 2.91 3.18
N ALA A 71 -21.23 1.88 3.92
CA ALA A 71 -22.59 1.77 4.45
C ALA A 71 -22.90 2.86 5.48
N VAL A 72 -21.92 3.26 6.30
CA VAL A 72 -22.06 4.38 7.25
C VAL A 72 -22.22 5.70 6.50
N ARG A 73 -21.30 6.03 5.58
CA ARG A 73 -21.35 7.25 4.75
C ARG A 73 -22.61 7.31 3.88
N GLY A 74 -23.13 6.16 3.44
CA GLY A 74 -24.35 6.06 2.64
C GLY A 74 -25.64 6.54 3.33
N ARG A 75 -25.61 6.75 4.65
CA ARG A 75 -26.71 7.36 5.42
C ARG A 75 -26.83 8.86 5.19
N SER A 76 -25.74 9.52 4.80
CA SER A 76 -25.70 10.95 4.53
C SER A 76 -26.39 11.28 3.20
N ALA A 77 -26.87 12.52 3.07
CA ALA A 77 -27.41 13.03 1.82
C ALA A 77 -26.28 13.18 0.77
N PRO A 78 -26.58 13.05 -0.53
CA PRO A 78 -25.55 13.15 -1.57
C PRO A 78 -24.88 14.51 -1.70
N SER A 79 -25.58 15.62 -1.42
CA SER A 79 -24.97 16.95 -1.55
C SER A 79 -23.83 17.18 -0.56
N PRO A 80 -24.00 16.94 0.77
CA PRO A 80 -22.89 17.00 1.71
C PRO A 80 -21.70 16.12 1.34
N LEU A 81 -21.95 14.89 0.86
CA LEU A 81 -20.86 13.99 0.45
C LEU A 81 -20.06 14.55 -0.75
N LEU A 82 -20.74 15.23 -1.68
CA LEU A 82 -20.07 15.90 -2.80
C LEU A 82 -19.30 17.14 -2.33
N ASP A 83 -19.86 17.92 -1.41
CA ASP A 83 -19.19 19.10 -0.86
C ASP A 83 -17.92 18.68 -0.09
N GLU A 84 -17.97 17.59 0.70
CA GLU A 84 -16.79 17.00 1.35
C GLU A 84 -15.70 16.57 0.35
N LEU A 85 -16.08 15.96 -0.79
CA LEU A 85 -15.11 15.61 -1.84
C LEU A 85 -14.47 16.86 -2.48
N ALA A 86 -15.23 17.95 -2.63
CA ALA A 86 -14.67 19.23 -3.09
C ALA A 86 -13.69 19.81 -2.08
N ASP A 87 -14.01 19.75 -0.79
CA ASP A 87 -13.15 20.24 0.29
C ASP A 87 -11.83 19.45 0.37
N LEU A 88 -11.85 18.16 0.01
CA LEU A 88 -10.66 17.33 -0.16
C LEU A 88 -9.84 17.65 -1.43
N GLY A 89 -10.31 18.56 -2.28
CA GLY A 89 -9.61 19.03 -3.47
C GLY A 89 -9.93 18.27 -4.77
N PHE A 90 -10.90 17.35 -4.78
CA PHE A 90 -11.20 16.59 -6.00
C PHE A 90 -11.85 17.45 -7.08
N ALA A 91 -11.33 17.35 -8.31
CA ALA A 91 -11.98 17.93 -9.48
C ALA A 91 -13.27 17.15 -9.83
N TRP A 92 -14.34 17.87 -10.20
CA TRP A 92 -15.63 17.23 -10.56
C TRP A 92 -15.55 16.27 -11.73
N ARG A 93 -14.60 16.48 -12.64
CA ARG A 93 -14.32 15.58 -13.74
C ARG A 93 -13.86 14.21 -13.24
N ASP A 94 -12.97 14.21 -12.25
CA ASP A 94 -12.40 13.00 -11.67
C ASP A 94 -13.40 12.29 -10.77
N VAL A 95 -14.19 13.04 -9.98
CA VAL A 95 -15.35 12.47 -9.27
C VAL A 95 -16.32 11.80 -10.25
N ALA A 96 -16.70 12.48 -11.33
CA ALA A 96 -17.62 11.91 -12.32
C ALA A 96 -17.05 10.64 -12.96
N ARG A 97 -15.76 10.67 -13.34
CA ARG A 97 -15.03 9.52 -13.91
C ARG A 97 -14.99 8.33 -12.95
N MET A 98 -14.59 8.55 -11.69
CA MET A 98 -14.50 7.51 -10.67
C MET A 98 -15.87 6.91 -10.30
N LEU A 99 -16.95 7.71 -10.39
CA LEU A 99 -18.31 7.22 -10.16
C LEU A 99 -18.96 6.61 -11.41
N ALA A 100 -18.26 6.62 -12.54
CA ALA A 100 -18.74 6.20 -13.86
C ALA A 100 -20.03 6.93 -14.29
N VAL A 101 -20.06 8.25 -14.11
CA VAL A 101 -21.17 9.13 -14.52
C VAL A 101 -20.66 10.38 -15.25
N SER A 102 -21.57 11.20 -15.75
CA SER A 102 -21.21 12.46 -16.40
C SER A 102 -21.08 13.61 -15.40
N VAL A 103 -20.23 14.60 -15.71
CA VAL A 103 -20.11 15.82 -14.90
C VAL A 103 -21.45 16.56 -14.73
N PRO A 104 -22.30 16.69 -15.78
CA PRO A 104 -23.64 17.25 -15.60
C PRO A 104 -24.52 16.48 -14.60
N ALA A 105 -24.37 15.15 -14.49
CA ALA A 105 -25.08 14.37 -13.49
C ALA A 105 -24.64 14.75 -12.07
N VAL A 106 -23.33 14.84 -11.82
CA VAL A 106 -22.78 15.30 -10.53
C VAL A 106 -23.28 16.71 -10.18
N GLN A 107 -23.28 17.63 -11.15
CA GLN A 107 -23.79 18.99 -10.96
C GLN A 107 -25.30 19.03 -10.69
N LYS A 108 -26.08 18.12 -11.29
CA LYS A 108 -27.51 17.98 -11.01
C LYS A 108 -27.73 17.51 -9.56
N TRP A 109 -26.96 16.52 -9.12
CA TRP A 109 -27.05 15.97 -7.76
C TRP A 109 -26.76 17.00 -6.68
N ARG A 110 -25.78 17.87 -6.91
CA ARG A 110 -25.43 18.97 -5.99
C ARG A 110 -26.54 20.03 -5.89
N ARG A 111 -27.20 20.38 -7.00
CA ARG A 111 -28.23 21.43 -7.02
C ARG A 111 -29.62 20.95 -6.58
N SER A 112 -30.00 19.76 -7.02
CA SER A 112 -31.40 19.31 -7.03
C SER A 112 -31.60 17.91 -6.44
N GLY A 113 -30.53 17.24 -6.02
CA GLY A 113 -30.60 15.87 -5.55
C GLY A 113 -30.97 14.87 -6.65
N GLY A 114 -31.82 13.89 -6.31
CA GLY A 114 -32.29 12.88 -7.26
C GLY A 114 -31.25 11.79 -7.60
N VAL A 115 -30.33 11.50 -6.67
CA VAL A 115 -29.34 10.43 -6.81
C VAL A 115 -30.00 9.07 -6.56
N THR A 116 -29.86 8.15 -7.52
CA THR A 116 -30.26 6.74 -7.38
C THR A 116 -29.53 6.07 -6.22
N GLY A 117 -30.10 5.05 -5.59
CA GLY A 117 -29.45 4.32 -4.49
C GLY A 117 -28.05 3.79 -4.83
N GLU A 118 -27.86 3.27 -6.05
CA GLU A 118 -26.56 2.78 -6.52
C GLU A 118 -25.50 3.88 -6.59
N ASN A 119 -25.78 4.99 -7.28
CA ASN A 119 -24.88 6.14 -7.32
C ASN A 119 -24.62 6.76 -5.93
N ARG A 120 -25.59 6.69 -5.01
CA ARG A 120 -25.38 7.11 -3.62
C ARG A 120 -24.36 6.20 -2.93
N ARG A 121 -24.45 4.88 -3.15
CA ARG A 121 -23.48 3.91 -2.62
C ARG A 121 -22.08 4.17 -3.19
N ARG A 122 -21.96 4.42 -4.51
CA ARG A 122 -20.66 4.74 -5.14
C ARG A 122 -20.05 6.01 -4.57
N LEU A 123 -20.85 7.08 -4.43
CA LEU A 123 -20.42 8.34 -3.84
C LEU A 123 -19.94 8.15 -2.40
N ALA A 124 -20.72 7.44 -1.58
CA ALA A 124 -20.34 7.09 -0.22
C ALA A 124 -19.08 6.22 -0.19
N GLY A 125 -18.90 5.33 -1.17
CA GLY A 125 -17.75 4.46 -1.29
C GLY A 125 -16.46 5.20 -1.62
N LEU A 126 -16.53 6.21 -2.49
CA LEU A 126 -15.36 7.04 -2.81
C LEU A 126 -14.92 7.84 -1.58
N LEU A 127 -15.85 8.46 -0.88
CA LEU A 127 -15.52 9.20 0.34
C LEU A 127 -15.04 8.28 1.47
N ALA A 128 -15.66 7.10 1.63
CA ALA A 128 -15.19 6.09 2.57
C ALA A 128 -13.77 5.63 2.26
N MET A 129 -13.38 5.57 0.99
CA MET A 129 -12.01 5.27 0.59
C MET A 129 -11.05 6.39 0.98
N CYS A 130 -11.43 7.65 0.74
CA CYS A 130 -10.63 8.79 1.18
C CYS A 130 -10.43 8.77 2.70
N ASP A 131 -11.51 8.52 3.46
CA ASP A 131 -11.44 8.39 4.92
C ASP A 131 -10.46 7.30 5.35
N GLU A 132 -10.55 6.10 4.77
CA GLU A 132 -9.67 4.99 5.13
C GLU A 132 -8.21 5.33 4.84
N ILE A 133 -7.92 5.90 3.67
CA ILE A 133 -6.55 6.21 3.26
C ILE A 133 -5.95 7.33 4.12
N THR A 134 -6.68 8.43 4.32
CA THR A 134 -6.21 9.55 5.14
C THR A 134 -6.08 9.15 6.62
N THR A 135 -7.00 8.35 7.16
CA THR A 135 -6.96 7.95 8.58
C THR A 135 -5.87 6.92 8.85
N ARG A 136 -5.72 5.91 7.97
CA ARG A 136 -4.85 4.76 8.21
C ARG A 136 -3.42 4.96 7.71
N TYR A 137 -3.27 5.66 6.59
CA TYR A 137 -1.97 5.85 5.92
C TYR A 137 -1.49 7.30 5.93
N HIS A 138 -2.25 8.21 6.55
CA HIS A 138 -1.87 9.61 6.76
C HIS A 138 -1.54 10.39 5.48
N VAL A 139 -2.18 10.04 4.36
CA VAL A 139 -2.12 10.80 3.11
C VAL A 139 -2.88 12.12 3.31
N GLN A 140 -2.16 13.25 3.23
CA GLN A 140 -2.71 14.58 3.49
C GLN A 140 -3.45 15.17 2.28
N GLU A 141 -2.81 15.19 1.12
CA GLU A 141 -3.38 15.72 -0.14
C GLU A 141 -4.00 14.58 -0.94
N ILE A 142 -5.11 14.03 -0.43
CA ILE A 142 -5.70 12.79 -0.98
C ILE A 142 -6.11 12.92 -2.45
N ALA A 143 -6.68 14.06 -2.86
CA ALA A 143 -7.03 14.28 -4.27
C ALA A 143 -5.81 14.24 -5.18
N SER A 144 -4.74 14.95 -4.80
CA SER A 144 -3.47 14.94 -5.54
C SER A 144 -2.85 13.55 -5.60
N TRP A 145 -2.88 12.80 -4.48
CA TRP A 145 -2.38 11.43 -4.43
C TRP A 145 -3.15 10.48 -5.37
N PHE A 146 -4.47 10.68 -5.52
CA PHE A 146 -5.28 9.93 -6.47
C PHE A 146 -4.91 10.17 -7.94
N GLU A 147 -4.26 11.29 -8.25
CA GLU A 147 -3.81 11.68 -9.60
C GLU A 147 -2.34 11.32 -9.87
N MET A 148 -1.59 10.88 -8.87
CA MET A 148 -0.20 10.49 -9.03
C MET A 148 -0.09 9.11 -9.68
N SER A 149 0.74 8.98 -10.71
CA SER A 149 1.05 7.67 -11.30
C SER A 149 1.71 6.76 -10.28
N ILE A 150 1.29 5.49 -10.25
CA ILE A 150 1.84 4.54 -9.28
C ILE A 150 3.29 4.13 -9.58
N VAL A 151 3.68 4.17 -10.86
CA VAL A 151 5.07 4.08 -11.32
C VAL A 151 5.31 5.11 -12.42
N SER A 152 6.57 5.49 -12.67
CA SER A 152 6.92 6.45 -13.73
C SER A 152 6.75 5.89 -15.15
N ALA A 153 6.82 4.57 -15.31
CA ALA A 153 6.75 3.90 -16.61
C ALA A 153 5.34 3.76 -17.20
N ALA A 154 4.29 4.00 -16.41
CA ALA A 154 2.90 3.88 -16.86
C ALA A 154 2.04 5.03 -16.31
N PRO A 155 1.19 5.66 -17.13
CA PRO A 155 0.30 6.74 -16.69
C PRO A 155 -0.96 6.19 -15.99
N VAL A 156 -0.81 5.23 -15.09
CA VAL A 156 -1.91 4.62 -14.32
C VAL A 156 -1.88 5.17 -12.90
N THR A 157 -3.02 5.72 -12.48
CA THR A 157 -3.21 6.38 -11.18
C THR A 157 -4.20 5.60 -10.29
N PRO A 158 -4.23 5.85 -8.98
CA PRO A 158 -5.28 5.31 -8.11
C PRO A 158 -6.70 5.66 -8.58
N ALA A 159 -6.91 6.84 -9.18
CA ALA A 159 -8.20 7.21 -9.76
C ALA A 159 -8.59 6.30 -10.94
N ASP A 160 -7.63 5.87 -11.76
CA ASP A 160 -7.88 4.92 -12.86
C ASP A 160 -8.28 3.54 -12.33
N MET A 161 -7.58 3.05 -11.30
CA MET A 161 -7.91 1.78 -10.65
C MET A 161 -9.31 1.82 -10.02
N TYR A 162 -9.64 2.91 -9.34
CA TYR A 162 -10.97 3.09 -8.76
C TYR A 162 -12.07 3.14 -9.84
N ALA A 163 -11.85 3.94 -10.89
CA ALA A 163 -12.80 4.09 -12.01
C ALA A 163 -13.02 2.77 -12.77
N ALA A 164 -11.98 1.91 -12.84
CA ALA A 164 -12.08 0.57 -13.40
C ALA A 164 -12.81 -0.43 -12.48
N GLY A 165 -13.31 0.00 -11.33
CA GLY A 165 -14.00 -0.86 -10.37
C GLY A 165 -13.08 -1.78 -9.59
N ARG A 166 -11.81 -1.38 -9.39
CA ARG A 166 -10.79 -2.12 -8.63
C ARG A 166 -10.37 -1.38 -7.34
N PRO A 167 -11.31 -1.04 -6.43
CA PRO A 167 -11.00 -0.31 -5.19
C PRO A 167 -10.04 -1.06 -4.27
N GLU A 168 -10.00 -2.39 -4.34
CA GLU A 168 -9.07 -3.22 -3.59
C GLU A 168 -7.61 -2.92 -3.94
N LEU A 169 -7.30 -2.63 -5.21
CA LEU A 169 -5.94 -2.28 -5.63
C LEU A 169 -5.51 -0.90 -5.13
N VAL A 170 -6.46 0.03 -4.99
CA VAL A 170 -6.21 1.35 -4.41
C VAL A 170 -5.84 1.23 -2.92
N LEU A 171 -6.56 0.39 -2.17
CA LEU A 171 -6.26 0.13 -0.77
C LEU A 171 -4.93 -0.61 -0.60
N GLU A 172 -4.64 -1.57 -1.47
CA GLU A 172 -3.37 -2.29 -1.49
C GLU A 172 -2.20 -1.33 -1.72
N TYR A 173 -2.33 -0.46 -2.73
CA TYR A 173 -1.32 0.57 -3.03
C TYR A 173 -1.12 1.54 -1.86
N ALA A 174 -2.22 2.01 -1.25
CA ALA A 174 -2.15 2.90 -0.09
C ALA A 174 -1.47 2.23 1.12
N SER A 175 -1.55 0.90 1.23
CA SER A 175 -0.93 0.16 2.33
C SER A 175 0.59 0.19 2.33
N GLY A 176 1.21 0.39 1.15
CA GLY A 176 2.66 0.40 0.98
C GLY A 176 3.35 -0.96 1.18
N HIS A 177 2.60 -2.05 1.40
CA HIS A 177 3.18 -3.38 1.62
C HIS A 177 3.44 -4.17 0.34
N THR A 178 2.79 -3.80 -0.78
CA THR A 178 2.97 -4.45 -2.08
C THR A 178 3.74 -3.55 -3.03
N ASP A 179 4.64 -4.17 -3.79
CA ASP A 179 5.41 -3.51 -4.83
C ASP A 179 4.49 -2.89 -5.90
N PRO A 180 4.64 -1.59 -6.25
CA PRO A 180 3.80 -0.94 -7.25
C PRO A 180 3.74 -1.63 -8.62
N GLU A 181 4.82 -2.29 -9.06
CA GLU A 181 4.81 -3.06 -10.31
C GLU A 181 3.95 -4.32 -10.23
N GLN A 182 3.86 -4.95 -9.05
CA GLN A 182 2.95 -6.09 -8.83
C GLN A 182 1.49 -5.62 -8.85
N ILE A 183 1.20 -4.44 -8.29
CA ILE A 183 -0.14 -3.83 -8.34
C ILE A 183 -0.54 -3.54 -9.79
N LEU A 184 0.37 -2.98 -10.59
CA LEU A 184 0.14 -2.80 -12.03
C LEU A 184 -0.09 -4.11 -12.76
N THR A 185 0.69 -5.14 -12.45
CA THR A 185 0.53 -6.46 -13.07
C THR A 185 -0.83 -7.09 -12.71
N ALA A 186 -1.35 -6.82 -11.50
CA ALA A 186 -2.70 -7.24 -11.10
C ALA A 186 -3.83 -6.39 -11.70
N TYR A 187 -3.53 -5.15 -12.08
CA TYR A 187 -4.45 -4.26 -12.80
C TYR A 187 -4.53 -4.62 -14.29
N ASP A 188 -3.37 -4.75 -14.94
CA ASP A 188 -3.17 -5.08 -16.35
C ASP A 188 -1.87 -5.91 -16.49
N PRO A 189 -1.95 -7.22 -16.73
CA PRO A 189 -0.77 -8.09 -16.84
C PRO A 189 0.23 -7.67 -17.92
N ASP A 190 -0.25 -7.03 -18.99
CA ASP A 190 0.54 -6.63 -20.16
C ASP A 190 0.92 -5.14 -20.11
N TRP A 191 0.75 -4.48 -18.96
CA TRP A 191 0.95 -3.03 -18.79
C TRP A 191 2.31 -2.54 -19.32
N ARG A 192 3.36 -3.35 -19.17
CA ARG A 192 4.72 -2.99 -19.62
C ARG A 192 4.80 -2.80 -21.12
N GLU A 193 4.04 -3.59 -21.88
CA GLU A 193 3.96 -3.48 -23.34
C GLU A 193 2.91 -2.45 -23.75
N HIS A 194 1.74 -2.40 -23.08
CA HIS A 194 0.69 -1.43 -23.35
C HIS A 194 1.14 0.02 -23.17
N PHE A 195 1.95 0.30 -22.14
CA PHE A 195 2.46 1.63 -21.84
C PHE A 195 3.90 1.84 -22.30
N ARG A 196 4.47 0.90 -23.05
CA ARG A 196 5.84 1.03 -23.56
C ARG A 196 5.94 2.22 -24.50
N SER A 197 6.71 3.23 -24.11
CA SER A 197 7.02 4.33 -25.02
C SER A 197 7.89 3.82 -26.19
N ASN A 198 7.43 4.06 -27.42
CA ASN A 198 8.21 3.89 -28.65
C ASN A 198 9.21 5.03 -28.88
N PHE A 199 9.29 5.99 -27.95
CA PHE A 199 10.09 7.19 -28.05
C PHE A 199 11.12 7.24 -26.91
N GLU A 200 12.30 7.79 -27.21
CA GLU A 200 13.34 8.11 -26.24
C GLU A 200 13.65 9.60 -26.24
N VAL A 201 14.04 10.10 -25.07
CA VAL A 201 14.52 11.48 -24.92
C VAL A 201 16.03 11.47 -25.10
N TYR A 202 16.55 12.31 -25.98
CA TYR A 202 17.97 12.51 -26.19
C TYR A 202 18.32 13.99 -26.04
N VAL A 203 19.59 14.28 -25.74
CA VAL A 203 20.10 15.64 -25.71
C VAL A 203 20.64 15.97 -27.10
N GLU A 204 20.10 17.01 -27.70
CA GLU A 204 20.50 17.47 -29.03
C GLU A 204 21.82 18.26 -28.98
N ALA A 205 22.41 18.57 -30.13
CA ALA A 205 23.74 19.18 -30.19
C ALA A 205 23.82 20.59 -29.56
N ASP A 206 22.67 21.23 -29.37
CA ASP A 206 22.51 22.52 -28.69
C ASP A 206 22.33 22.41 -27.17
N GLY A 207 22.23 21.18 -26.63
CA GLY A 207 22.03 20.91 -25.22
C GLY A 207 20.57 20.83 -24.77
N GLU A 208 19.60 21.00 -25.67
CA GLU A 208 18.17 20.88 -25.35
C GLU A 208 17.70 19.42 -25.39
N MET A 209 16.65 19.11 -24.61
CA MET A 209 16.06 17.77 -24.62
C MET A 209 15.04 17.65 -25.76
N SER A 210 15.32 16.72 -26.68
CA SER A 210 14.46 16.37 -27.81
C SER A 210 13.97 14.93 -27.70
N ILE A 211 12.85 14.61 -28.34
CA ILE A 211 12.24 13.27 -28.31
C ILE A 211 12.31 12.66 -29.71
N ARG A 212 12.80 11.42 -29.83
CA ARG A 212 12.84 10.67 -31.10
C ARG A 212 12.28 9.26 -30.96
N PRO A 213 11.82 8.62 -32.06
CA PRO A 213 11.49 7.21 -32.06
C PRO A 213 12.70 6.34 -31.70
N LYS A 214 12.50 5.29 -30.91
CA LYS A 214 13.55 4.30 -30.62
C LYS A 214 13.96 3.58 -31.91
N GLY A 215 15.25 3.57 -32.23
CA GLY A 215 15.81 2.90 -33.42
C GLY A 215 16.12 3.83 -34.61
N GLN A 216 16.07 5.15 -34.43
CA GLN A 216 16.58 6.16 -35.38
C GLN A 216 17.76 6.96 -34.81
#